data_AF-A0A8T0E147-F1
#
_entry.id   AF-A0A8T0E147-F1
#
_cell.length_a   1.000
_cell.length_b   1.000
_cell.length_c   1.000
_cell.angle_alpha   90.00
_cell.angle_beta   90.00
_cell.angle_gamma   90.00
#
_symmetry.space_group_name_H-M   'P 1'
#
loop_
_entity.id
_entity.type
_entity.pdbx_description
1 polymer ?
#
loop_
_entity_poly.entity_id
_entity_poly.type
_entity_poly.pdbx_seq_one_letter_code
_entity_poly.pdbx_strand_id
1 'polypeptide(L)'
;MLNCCIQRKKSREWQQQEEVSESEDEEFFECETASISSFDGTSRKRLPEGRLMQLGDLKLLHHDDEPLYIPITQEPAPLTEDQLEAQADVLVRLGTHAEGAALRARMQSASLTSDMEAFKAANPKASLEDFVRW
;
A
#
# COMPACT_ATOMS: atom_id res chain seq x y z
N MET A 1 -14.94 18.47 -4.41
CA MET A 1 -14.16 17.58 -3.52
C MET A 1 -14.99 16.46 -2.90
N LEU A 2 -16.14 16.74 -2.29
CA LEU A 2 -16.98 15.69 -1.66
C LEU A 2 -17.40 14.55 -2.63
N ASN A 3 -17.76 14.88 -3.88
CA ASN A 3 -18.11 13.87 -4.90
C ASN A 3 -16.95 12.93 -5.26
N CYS A 4 -15.70 13.41 -5.27
CA CYS A 4 -14.53 12.57 -5.53
C CYS A 4 -14.31 11.57 -4.38
N CYS A 5 -14.45 12.02 -3.12
CA CYS A 5 -14.38 11.13 -1.96
C CYS A 5 -15.48 10.06 -1.97
N ILE A 6 -16.70 10.41 -2.38
CA ILE A 6 -17.82 9.46 -2.49
C ILE A 6 -17.57 8.43 -3.59
N GLN A 7 -17.11 8.85 -4.76
CA GLN A 7 -16.76 7.93 -5.85
C GLN A 7 -15.63 6.97 -5.45
N ARG A 8 -14.62 7.47 -4.75
CA ARG A 8 -13.51 6.66 -4.24
C ARG A 8 -13.96 5.64 -3.20
N LYS A 9 -14.80 6.05 -2.25
CA LYS A 9 -15.38 5.14 -1.25
C LYS A 9 -16.17 4.02 -1.94
N LYS A 10 -17.03 4.37 -2.89
CA LYS A 10 -17.77 3.39 -3.69
C LYS A 10 -16.83 2.43 -4.43
N SER A 11 -15.77 2.93 -5.07
CA SER A 11 -14.83 2.08 -5.81
C SER A 11 -14.15 1.03 -4.90
N ARG A 12 -13.79 1.40 -3.66
CA ARG A 12 -13.19 0.48 -2.68
C ARG A 12 -14.20 -0.54 -2.15
N GLU A 13 -15.44 -0.10 -1.88
CA GLU A 13 -16.52 -0.97 -1.42
C GLU A 13 -16.89 -2.02 -2.47
N TRP A 14 -16.89 -1.66 -3.76
CA TRP A 14 -17.16 -2.60 -4.85
C TRP A 14 -16.05 -3.65 -4.99
N GLN A 15 -14.78 -3.26 -4.86
CA GLN A 15 -13.64 -4.20 -4.89
C GLN A 15 -13.67 -5.19 -3.71
N GLN A 16 -14.06 -4.73 -2.52
CA GLN A 16 -14.24 -5.62 -1.36
C GLN A 16 -15.44 -6.56 -1.51
N GLN A 17 -16.51 -6.13 -2.18
CA GLN A 17 -17.68 -6.98 -2.40
C GLN A 17 -17.43 -8.13 -3.38
N GLU A 18 -16.52 -7.95 -4.35
CA GLU A 18 -16.10 -9.05 -5.25
C GLU A 18 -15.27 -10.11 -4.51
N GLU A 19 -14.30 -9.72 -3.67
CA GLU A 19 -13.47 -10.67 -2.89
C GLU A 19 -14.25 -11.50 -1.86
N VAL A 20 -15.26 -10.93 -1.21
CA VAL A 20 -16.05 -11.62 -0.15
C VAL A 20 -16.96 -12.73 -0.72
N SER A 21 -17.16 -12.80 -2.03
CA SER A 21 -18.06 -13.77 -2.65
C SER A 21 -17.48 -15.19 -2.81
N GLU A 22 -16.21 -15.42 -2.43
CA GLU A 22 -15.54 -16.73 -2.58
C GLU A 22 -15.13 -17.43 -1.26
N SER A 23 -15.49 -16.92 -0.07
CA SER A 23 -15.14 -17.59 1.20
C SER A 23 -16.27 -17.56 2.25
N GLU A 24 -17.22 -18.49 2.14
CA GLU A 24 -18.35 -18.65 3.08
C GLU A 24 -18.01 -19.44 4.37
N ASP A 25 -16.75 -19.78 4.64
CA ASP A 25 -16.36 -20.57 5.82
C ASP A 25 -15.43 -19.78 6.78
N GLU A 26 -15.95 -18.73 7.43
CA GLU A 26 -15.26 -18.05 8.53
C GLU A 26 -15.57 -18.72 9.88
N GLU A 27 -14.69 -19.62 10.33
CA GLU A 27 -14.66 -20.06 11.73
C GLU A 27 -14.23 -18.87 12.63
N PHE A 28 -15.19 -18.34 13.38
CA PHE A 28 -15.00 -17.30 14.38
C PHE A 28 -14.12 -17.81 15.54
N PHE A 29 -12.85 -17.40 15.57
CA PHE A 29 -11.94 -17.74 16.66
C PHE A 29 -12.13 -16.76 17.82
N GLU A 30 -12.85 -17.19 18.87
CA GLU A 30 -12.92 -16.46 20.13
C GLU A 30 -11.53 -16.44 20.79
N CYS A 31 -10.91 -15.26 20.84
CA CYS A 31 -9.61 -15.07 21.50
C CYS A 31 -9.83 -15.06 23.02
N GLU A 32 -9.88 -16.25 23.63
CA GLU A 32 -9.98 -16.37 25.07
C GLU A 32 -8.59 -16.13 25.71
N THR A 33 -8.52 -15.07 26.50
CA THR A 33 -7.33 -14.63 27.22
C THR A 33 -6.93 -15.62 28.31
N ALA A 34 -5.98 -16.52 28.04
CA ALA A 34 -5.01 -16.96 29.05
C ALA A 34 -3.87 -17.80 28.46
N SER A 35 -2.69 -17.59 29.02
CA SER A 35 -1.48 -18.43 28.98
C SER A 35 -0.61 -18.40 27.72
N ILE A 36 0.61 -17.87 27.93
CA ILE A 36 1.77 -18.00 27.06
C ILE A 36 2.09 -19.50 26.92
N SER A 37 1.62 -20.12 25.86
CA SER A 37 2.01 -21.47 25.48
C SER A 37 2.25 -21.52 23.97
N SER A 38 3.53 -21.78 23.66
CA SER A 38 3.99 -22.43 22.44
C SER A 38 3.52 -21.84 21.11
N PHE A 39 4.39 -21.03 20.51
CA PHE A 39 4.33 -20.62 19.10
C PHE A 39 4.35 -21.89 18.23
N ASP A 40 3.18 -22.47 17.95
CA ASP A 40 3.05 -23.61 17.05
C ASP A 40 3.37 -23.14 15.63
N GLY A 41 4.43 -23.72 15.10
CA GLY A 41 5.12 -23.35 13.88
C GLY A 41 4.40 -23.82 12.62
N THR A 42 3.15 -23.40 12.42
CA THR A 42 2.55 -23.38 11.08
C THR A 42 2.66 -21.96 10.53
N SER A 43 3.84 -21.63 10.00
CA SER A 43 4.03 -20.45 9.15
C SER A 43 3.15 -20.62 7.91
N ARG A 44 1.87 -20.22 8.01
CA ARG A 44 0.99 -20.08 6.85
C ARG A 44 1.75 -19.20 5.86
N LYS A 45 2.20 -19.79 4.75
CA LYS A 45 2.81 -19.02 3.65
C LYS A 45 1.78 -17.97 3.27
N ARG A 46 2.00 -16.71 3.66
CA ARG A 46 1.11 -15.61 3.31
C ARG A 46 1.10 -15.55 1.79
N LEU A 47 -0.06 -15.78 1.21
CA LEU A 47 -0.25 -15.56 -0.22
C LEU A 47 -0.02 -14.06 -0.49
N PRO A 48 0.55 -13.71 -1.64
CA PRO A 48 0.64 -12.31 -2.05
C PRO A 48 -0.75 -11.68 -2.08
N GLU A 49 -0.90 -10.49 -1.51
CA GLU A 49 -2.17 -9.77 -1.41
C GLU A 49 -2.07 -8.41 -2.11
N GLY A 50 -3.21 -7.76 -2.37
CA GLY A 50 -3.25 -6.42 -2.95
C GLY A 50 -2.78 -6.35 -4.41
N ARG A 51 -3.00 -7.40 -5.20
CA ARG A 51 -2.68 -7.43 -6.65
C ARG A 51 -3.88 -6.92 -7.45
N LEU A 52 -3.68 -5.90 -8.27
CA LEU A 52 -4.70 -5.42 -9.21
C LEU A 52 -4.72 -6.27 -10.47
N MET A 53 -3.58 -6.39 -11.14
CA MET A 53 -3.37 -7.24 -12.32
C MET A 53 -1.88 -7.46 -12.57
N GLN A 54 -1.55 -8.42 -13.43
CA GLN A 54 -0.18 -8.60 -13.91
C GLN A 54 0.25 -7.43 -14.81
N LEU A 55 1.48 -6.94 -14.65
CA LEU A 55 2.05 -5.87 -15.48
C LEU A 55 2.57 -6.44 -16.81
N GLY A 56 1.65 -6.73 -17.73
CA GLY A 56 1.98 -7.34 -19.02
C GLY A 56 2.78 -8.64 -18.86
N ASP A 57 3.84 -8.81 -19.65
CA ASP A 57 4.73 -9.97 -19.58
C ASP A 57 5.96 -9.73 -18.70
N LEU A 58 6.00 -8.65 -17.91
CA LEU A 58 7.14 -8.37 -17.04
C LEU A 58 7.22 -9.37 -15.90
N LYS A 59 8.46 -9.75 -15.57
CA LYS A 59 8.83 -10.68 -14.51
C LYS A 59 9.82 -10.04 -13.54
N LEU A 60 9.88 -10.51 -12.31
CA LEU A 60 10.81 -10.04 -11.28
C LEU A 60 12.27 -10.20 -11.74
N LEU A 61 13.12 -9.20 -11.47
CA LEU A 61 14.50 -9.17 -12.01
C LEU A 61 15.35 -10.36 -11.56
N HIS A 62 15.16 -10.83 -10.33
CA HIS A 62 15.92 -11.94 -9.75
C HIS A 62 15.12 -13.25 -9.74
N HIS A 63 13.91 -13.26 -10.32
CA HIS A 63 13.00 -14.40 -10.35
C HIS A 63 12.21 -14.44 -11.68
N ASP A 64 12.83 -14.98 -12.72
CA ASP A 64 12.26 -15.07 -14.08
C ASP A 64 11.01 -15.96 -14.18
N ASP A 65 10.71 -16.76 -13.16
CA ASP A 65 9.51 -17.57 -13.05
C ASP A 65 8.32 -16.80 -12.45
N GLU A 66 8.57 -15.63 -11.84
CA GLU A 66 7.59 -14.86 -11.10
C GLU A 66 7.17 -13.59 -11.87
N PRO A 67 5.89 -13.46 -12.25
CA PRO A 67 5.40 -12.26 -12.90
C PRO A 67 5.36 -11.06 -11.94
N LEU A 68 5.55 -9.87 -12.49
CA LEU A 68 5.41 -8.61 -11.77
C LEU A 68 3.94 -8.17 -11.76
N TYR A 69 3.41 -7.83 -10.59
CA TYR A 69 2.02 -7.40 -10.41
C TYR A 69 1.93 -5.91 -10.07
N ILE A 70 0.91 -5.26 -10.60
CA ILE A 70 0.51 -3.91 -10.22
C ILE A 70 -0.15 -3.99 -8.83
N PRO A 71 0.38 -3.32 -7.79
CA PRO A 71 -0.24 -3.27 -6.49
C PRO A 71 -1.47 -2.35 -6.48
N ILE A 72 -2.42 -2.64 -5.59
CA ILE A 72 -3.52 -1.74 -5.28
C ILE A 72 -2.98 -0.68 -4.30
N THR A 73 -2.78 0.54 -4.79
CA THR A 73 -2.26 1.66 -3.97
C THR A 73 -3.37 2.44 -3.29
N GLN A 74 -3.05 3.08 -2.17
CA GLN A 74 -3.95 4.01 -1.53
C GLN A 74 -3.84 5.39 -2.19
N GLU A 75 -4.87 5.77 -2.97
CA GLU A 75 -4.91 7.15 -3.46
C GLU A 75 -5.01 8.15 -2.30
N PRO A 76 -4.21 9.24 -2.31
CA PRO A 76 -4.29 10.27 -1.29
C PRO A 76 -5.64 10.99 -1.33
N ALA A 77 -6.10 11.41 -0.15
CA ALA A 77 -7.29 12.21 -0.02
C ALA A 77 -7.15 13.51 -0.85
N PRO A 78 -8.23 13.97 -1.51
CA PRO A 78 -8.16 15.22 -2.25
C PRO A 78 -7.93 16.37 -1.26
N LEU A 79 -7.05 17.29 -1.63
CA LEU A 79 -6.74 18.47 -0.84
C LEU A 79 -7.54 19.68 -1.34
N THR A 80 -7.92 20.56 -0.42
CA THR A 80 -8.46 21.87 -0.77
C THR A 80 -7.36 22.80 -1.26
N GLU A 81 -7.73 23.88 -1.96
CA GLU A 81 -6.79 24.91 -2.40
C GLU A 81 -6.02 25.52 -1.22
N ASP A 82 -6.72 25.91 -0.15
CA ASP A 82 -6.09 26.42 1.08
C ASP A 82 -5.10 25.44 1.71
N GLN A 83 -5.41 24.12 1.67
CA GLN A 83 -4.50 23.09 2.18
C GLN A 83 -3.25 22.96 1.31
N LEU A 84 -3.40 23.07 -0.01
CA LEU A 84 -2.29 23.03 -0.94
C LEU A 84 -1.37 24.23 -0.75
N GLU A 85 -1.94 25.43 -0.59
CA GLU A 85 -1.19 26.66 -0.33
C GLU A 85 -0.43 26.58 1.00
N ALA A 86 -1.09 26.11 2.07
CA ALA A 86 -0.44 25.93 3.36
C ALA A 86 0.74 24.92 3.31
N GLN A 87 0.59 23.83 2.55
CA GLN A 87 1.69 22.88 2.35
C GLN A 87 2.86 23.50 1.58
N ALA A 88 2.57 24.28 0.53
CA ALA A 88 3.60 24.96 -0.26
C ALA A 88 4.38 25.96 0.60
N ASP A 89 3.70 26.75 1.44
CA ASP A 89 4.33 27.71 2.35
C ASP A 89 5.28 27.03 3.33
N VAL A 90 4.89 25.88 3.90
CA VAL A 90 5.76 25.11 4.80
C VAL A 90 7.02 24.65 4.05
N LEU A 91 6.89 24.14 2.83
CA LEU A 91 8.04 23.68 2.04
C LEU A 91 9.03 24.81 1.72
N VAL A 92 8.52 26.02 1.43
CA VAL A 92 9.34 27.22 1.20
C VAL A 92 10.10 27.61 2.48
N ARG A 93 9.40 27.64 3.62
CA ARG A 93 9.97 28.03 4.91
C ARG A 93 11.04 27.07 5.42
N LEU A 94 10.98 25.80 5.03
CA LEU A 94 11.98 24.79 5.41
C LEU A 94 13.39 25.09 4.86
N GLY A 95 13.55 25.88 3.79
CA GLY A 95 14.88 26.32 3.30
C GLY A 95 15.84 25.19 2.87
N THR A 96 16.96 25.50 2.22
CA THR A 96 17.80 24.48 1.53
C THR A 96 18.85 23.79 2.40
N HIS A 97 18.86 24.03 3.71
CA HIS A 97 19.78 23.37 4.63
C HIS A 97 19.45 21.87 4.77
N ALA A 98 20.40 21.06 5.24
CA ALA A 98 20.29 19.60 5.24
C ALA A 98 19.05 19.07 5.98
N GLU A 99 18.73 19.62 7.16
CA GLU A 99 17.55 19.25 7.93
C GLU A 99 16.24 19.62 7.22
N GLY A 100 16.15 20.85 6.70
CA GLY A 100 15.03 21.30 5.88
C GLY A 100 14.83 20.48 4.59
N ALA A 101 15.92 20.05 3.95
CA ALA A 101 15.87 19.16 2.79
C ALA A 101 15.32 17.78 3.15
N ALA A 102 15.77 17.19 4.26
CA ALA A 102 15.26 15.90 4.74
C ALA A 102 13.77 15.98 5.11
N LEU A 103 13.35 17.05 5.80
CA LEU A 103 11.95 17.24 6.18
C LEU A 103 11.06 17.49 4.96
N ARG A 104 11.53 18.26 3.96
CA ARG A 104 10.83 18.39 2.67
C ARG A 104 10.67 17.05 1.98
N ALA A 105 11.74 16.26 1.89
CA ALA A 105 11.69 14.95 1.27
C ALA A 105 10.62 14.08 1.95
N ARG A 106 10.61 14.04 3.28
CA ARG A 106 9.59 13.30 4.05
C ARG A 106 8.16 13.79 3.79
N MET A 107 7.96 15.11 3.73
CA MET A 107 6.63 15.69 3.46
C MET A 107 6.17 15.40 2.03
N GLN A 108 7.07 15.49 1.05
CA GLN A 108 6.77 15.24 -0.36
C GLN A 108 6.62 13.76 -0.67
N SER A 109 7.25 12.88 0.11
CA SER A 109 7.15 11.42 -0.01
C SER A 109 6.13 10.80 0.94
N ALA A 110 5.13 11.57 1.41
CA ALA A 110 4.20 11.09 2.43
C ALA A 110 3.42 9.82 2.03
N SER A 111 3.12 9.65 0.73
CA SER A 111 2.48 8.43 0.21
C SER A 111 3.46 7.30 -0.11
N LEU A 112 4.76 7.60 -0.24
CA LEU A 112 5.75 6.66 -0.75
C LEU A 112 5.85 5.40 0.10
N THR A 113 5.81 5.54 1.44
CA THR A 113 5.87 4.39 2.34
C THR A 113 4.68 3.45 2.11
N SER A 114 3.48 4.01 1.92
CA SER A 114 2.29 3.21 1.61
C SER A 114 2.40 2.51 0.26
N ASP A 115 2.97 3.18 -0.75
CA ASP A 115 3.15 2.60 -2.08
C ASP A 115 4.19 1.48 -2.06
N MET A 116 5.27 1.64 -1.29
CA MET A 116 6.30 0.60 -1.09
C MET A 116 5.73 -0.63 -0.38
N GLU A 117 4.90 -0.43 0.65
CA GLU A 117 4.24 -1.52 1.37
C GLU A 117 3.26 -2.28 0.46
N ALA A 118 2.42 -1.56 -0.29
CA ALA A 118 1.48 -2.15 -1.24
C ALA A 118 2.22 -2.95 -2.33
N PHE A 119 3.29 -2.37 -2.89
CA PHE A 119 4.13 -3.06 -3.86
C PHE A 119 4.76 -4.33 -3.30
N LYS A 120 5.27 -4.28 -2.06
CA LYS A 120 5.90 -5.45 -1.43
C LYS A 120 4.89 -6.55 -1.11
N ALA A 121 3.67 -6.20 -0.72
CA ALA A 121 2.58 -7.14 -0.49
C ALA A 121 2.18 -7.87 -1.79
N ALA A 122 2.06 -7.13 -2.89
CA ALA A 122 1.75 -7.68 -4.21
C ALA A 122 2.91 -8.52 -4.79
N ASN A 123 4.15 -8.14 -4.50
CA ASN A 123 5.36 -8.75 -5.03
C ASN A 123 6.37 -9.13 -3.92
N PRO A 124 6.13 -10.20 -3.13
CA PRO A 124 6.95 -10.54 -1.96
C PRO A 124 8.42 -10.82 -2.25
N LYS A 125 8.73 -11.32 -3.45
CA LYS A 125 10.09 -11.65 -3.91
C LYS A 125 10.80 -10.47 -4.59
N ALA A 126 10.11 -9.34 -4.81
CA ALA A 126 10.68 -8.20 -5.53
C ALA A 126 11.83 -7.52 -4.78
N SER A 127 12.81 -7.03 -5.53
CA SER A 127 13.87 -6.14 -5.06
C SER A 127 13.44 -4.66 -5.13
N LEU A 128 14.30 -3.74 -4.65
CA LEU A 128 14.05 -2.31 -4.81
C LEU A 128 14.08 -1.87 -6.28
N GLU A 129 14.90 -2.51 -7.11
CA GLU A 129 14.94 -2.19 -8.55
C GLU A 129 13.61 -2.52 -9.22
N ASP A 130 12.94 -3.58 -8.76
CA ASP A 130 11.61 -3.93 -9.23
C ASP A 130 10.56 -2.87 -8.89
N PHE A 131 10.68 -2.22 -7.74
CA PHE A 131 9.80 -1.12 -7.33
C PHE A 131 10.03 0.14 -8.16
N VAL A 132 11.28 0.44 -8.51
CA VAL A 132 11.63 1.65 -9.30
C VAL A 132 11.18 1.54 -10.76
N ARG A 133 11.12 0.32 -11.31
CA ARG A 133 10.69 0.07 -12.70
C ARG A 133 9.18 -0.12 -12.86
N TRP A 134 8.47 -0.38 -11.76
CA TRP A 134 7.01 -0.42 -11.72
C TRP A 134 6.46 1.00 -11.85
#